data_AF-A0A814R0E2-F1
#
_entry.id   AF-A0A814R0E2-F1
#
_cell.length_a   1.000
_cell.length_b   1.000
_cell.length_c   1.000
_cell.angle_alpha   90.00
_cell.angle_beta   90.00
_cell.angle_gamma   90.00
#
_symmetry.space_group_name_H-M   'P 1'
#
loop_
_entity.id
_entity.type
_entity.pdbx_description
1 polymer ?
#
loop_
_entity_poly.entity_id
_entity_poly.type
_entity_poly.pdbx_seq_one_letter_code
_entity_poly.pdbx_strand_id
1 'polypeptide(L)'
;MVRLARETESCFHGMSSSDIRNRNYSFEIKFGSYHQKVTITMSPINLTMNTLREVAIRFIETMCPDQNIKHLHNRILLFRHEPSAYAMIIPLKPKDILAPDTIVEVIISQYLHRMFFFN
;
A
#
# COMPACT_ATOMS: atom_id res chain seq x y z
N MET A 1 -25.16 -1.55 29.39
CA MET A 1 -24.70 -2.81 28.78
C MET A 1 -24.99 -2.73 27.28
N VAL A 2 -24.06 -2.15 26.50
CA VAL A 2 -24.24 -1.90 25.05
C VAL A 2 -23.71 -3.11 24.30
N ARG A 3 -24.56 -3.77 23.53
CA ARG A 3 -24.25 -5.00 22.79
C ARG A 3 -23.52 -4.64 21.48
N LEU A 4 -22.37 -5.28 21.30
CA LEU A 4 -21.49 -5.21 20.14
C LEU A 4 -22.10 -5.83 18.87
N ALA A 5 -21.57 -5.32 17.75
CA ALA A 5 -21.27 -6.00 16.48
C ALA A 5 -22.45 -6.59 15.70
N ARG A 6 -22.85 -5.87 14.65
CA ARG A 6 -23.45 -6.44 13.44
C ARG A 6 -23.23 -5.46 12.29
N GLU A 7 -22.14 -5.64 11.54
CA GLU A 7 -21.99 -5.12 10.17
C GLU A 7 -20.67 -5.61 9.52
N THR A 8 -20.39 -6.92 9.56
CA THR A 8 -19.30 -7.50 8.77
C THR A 8 -19.64 -8.83 8.08
N GLU A 9 -20.92 -9.19 7.99
CA GLU A 9 -21.32 -10.51 7.43
C GLU A 9 -22.33 -10.44 6.28
N SER A 10 -22.55 -9.28 5.66
CA SER A 10 -23.57 -9.15 4.60
C SER A 10 -23.05 -9.25 3.15
N CYS A 11 -21.75 -9.43 2.90
CA CYS A 11 -21.21 -9.43 1.54
C CYS A 11 -20.72 -10.81 1.02
N PHE A 12 -20.84 -11.89 1.79
CA PHE A 12 -20.21 -13.17 1.46
C PHE A 12 -21.17 -14.38 1.34
N HIS A 13 -22.48 -14.16 1.30
CA HIS A 13 -23.43 -15.24 1.00
C HIS A 13 -23.81 -15.22 -0.49
N GLY A 14 -23.11 -16.03 -1.29
CA GLY A 14 -23.53 -16.33 -2.66
C GLY A 14 -22.43 -16.45 -3.73
N MET A 15 -21.15 -16.65 -3.37
CA MET A 15 -20.09 -16.79 -4.39
C MET A 15 -19.64 -18.24 -4.52
N SER A 16 -19.84 -18.81 -5.72
CA SER A 16 -19.26 -20.09 -6.16
C SER A 16 -17.73 -20.04 -6.05
N SER A 17 -17.09 -21.14 -5.66
CA SER A 17 -15.62 -21.29 -5.56
C SER A 17 -14.86 -20.97 -6.87
N SER A 18 -15.56 -20.87 -8.00
CA SER A 18 -15.02 -20.47 -9.31
C SER A 18 -14.93 -18.95 -9.54
N ASP A 19 -15.50 -18.11 -8.65
CA ASP A 19 -15.57 -16.65 -8.80
C ASP A 19 -14.52 -15.84 -8.03
N ILE A 20 -13.52 -16.52 -7.46
CA ILE A 20 -12.24 -15.89 -7.07
C ILE A 20 -11.42 -15.63 -8.35
N ARG A 21 -12.05 -15.04 -9.37
CA ARG A 21 -11.39 -14.62 -10.61
C ARG A 21 -10.46 -13.46 -10.27
N ASN A 22 -9.23 -13.51 -10.76
CA ASN A 22 -8.27 -12.41 -10.67
C ASN A 22 -8.99 -11.09 -11.01
N ARG A 23 -9.05 -10.17 -10.04
CA ARG A 23 -9.64 -8.85 -10.26
C ARG A 23 -8.53 -7.88 -10.57
N ASN A 24 -8.84 -6.86 -11.37
CA ASN A 24 -7.94 -5.73 -11.52
C ASN A 24 -8.02 -4.91 -10.24
N TYR A 25 -6.90 -4.85 -9.53
CA TYR A 25 -6.74 -4.09 -8.32
C TYR A 25 -5.83 -2.89 -8.62
N SER A 26 -6.36 -1.68 -8.43
CA SER A 26 -5.64 -0.44 -8.75
C SER A 26 -5.44 0.41 -7.50
N PHE A 27 -4.26 1.01 -7.39
CA PHE A 27 -3.88 1.94 -6.33
C PHE A 27 -2.88 2.96 -6.88
N GLU A 28 -2.68 4.07 -6.17
CA GLU A 28 -1.64 5.04 -6.48
C GLU A 28 -0.43 4.81 -5.57
N ILE A 29 0.77 4.75 -6.13
CA ILE A 29 2.02 4.71 -5.36
C ILE A 29 2.73 6.05 -5.46
N LYS A 30 3.26 6.55 -4.33
CA LYS A 30 3.90 7.87 -4.22
C LYS A 30 5.24 7.79 -3.52
N PHE A 31 6.17 8.66 -3.93
CA PHE A 31 7.44 8.93 -3.25
C PHE A 31 7.83 10.39 -3.51
N GLY A 32 7.64 11.26 -2.52
CA GLY A 32 7.88 12.70 -2.71
C GLY A 32 7.01 13.27 -3.83
N SER A 33 7.62 13.84 -4.87
CA SER A 33 6.89 14.35 -6.05
C SER A 33 6.60 13.28 -7.11
N TYR A 34 7.17 12.08 -7.00
CA TYR A 34 6.92 11.00 -7.94
C TYR A 34 5.65 10.26 -7.54
N HIS A 35 4.77 10.02 -8.51
CA HIS A 35 3.57 9.22 -8.29
C HIS A 35 3.17 8.47 -9.56
N GLN A 36 2.58 7.28 -9.38
CA GLN A 36 2.16 6.42 -10.49
C GLN A 36 0.91 5.63 -10.11
N LYS A 37 -0.01 5.49 -11.05
CA LYS A 37 -1.12 4.53 -10.91
C LYS A 37 -0.62 3.13 -11.23
N VAL A 38 -0.76 2.21 -10.26
CA VAL A 38 -0.42 0.80 -10.41
C VAL A 38 -1.70 0.00 -10.52
N THR A 39 -1.75 -0.89 -11.51
CA THR A 39 -2.84 -1.86 -11.67
C THR A 39 -2.25 -3.26 -11.67
N ILE A 40 -2.75 -4.11 -10.78
CA ILE A 40 -2.29 -5.49 -10.64
C ILE A 40 -3.48 -6.41 -10.83
N THR A 41 -3.35 -7.39 -11.72
CA THR A 41 -4.36 -8.41 -11.97
C THR A 41 -4.07 -9.63 -11.09
N MET A 42 -4.71 -9.70 -9.93
CA MET A 42 -4.55 -10.82 -8.99
C MET A 42 -5.76 -10.94 -8.06
N SER A 43 -5.89 -12.07 -7.36
CA SER A 43 -6.84 -12.19 -6.26
C SER A 43 -6.52 -11.18 -5.15
N PRO A 44 -7.51 -10.49 -4.55
CA PRO A 44 -7.29 -9.56 -3.43
C PRO A 44 -6.55 -10.19 -2.24
N ILE A 45 -6.74 -11.50 -2.03
CA ILE A 45 -6.07 -12.28 -0.97
C ILE A 45 -4.56 -12.42 -1.24
N ASN A 46 -4.15 -12.30 -2.51
CA ASN A 46 -2.75 -12.42 -2.94
C ASN A 46 -2.02 -11.08 -2.98
N LEU A 47 -2.70 -9.95 -2.74
CA LEU A 47 -2.04 -8.65 -2.59
C LEU A 47 -1.38 -8.56 -1.22
N THR A 48 -0.29 -9.31 -1.07
CA THR A 48 0.46 -9.35 0.18
C THR A 48 1.34 -8.12 0.32
N MET A 49 1.73 -7.82 1.57
CA MET A 49 2.75 -6.81 1.85
C MET A 49 4.10 -7.07 1.16
N ASN A 50 4.42 -8.31 0.82
CA ASN A 50 5.63 -8.62 0.06
C ASN A 50 5.50 -8.16 -1.39
N THR A 51 4.37 -8.44 -2.04
CA THR A 51 4.07 -7.95 -3.39
C THR A 51 4.08 -6.42 -3.44
N LEU A 52 3.50 -5.74 -2.45
CA LEU A 52 3.53 -4.28 -2.37
C LEU A 52 4.95 -3.74 -2.20
N ARG A 53 5.79 -4.41 -1.39
CA ARG A 53 7.21 -4.03 -1.27
C ARG A 53 7.96 -4.21 -2.58
N GLU A 54 7.77 -5.31 -3.29
CA GLU A 54 8.41 -5.54 -4.58
C GLU A 54 8.01 -4.48 -5.61
N VAL A 55 6.72 -4.13 -5.66
CA VAL A 55 6.22 -3.05 -6.52
C VAL A 55 6.86 -1.71 -6.13
N ALA A 56 6.92 -1.39 -4.84
CA ALA A 56 7.54 -0.16 -4.36
C ALA A 56 9.03 -0.07 -4.67
N ILE A 57 9.76 -1.19 -4.55
CA ILE A 57 11.19 -1.25 -4.88
C ILE A 57 11.40 -0.96 -6.36
N ARG A 58 10.67 -1.65 -7.23
CA ARG A 58 10.75 -1.42 -8.69
C ARG A 58 10.38 0.01 -9.06
N PHE A 59 9.38 0.57 -8.40
CA PHE A 59 8.98 1.96 -8.58
C PHE A 59 10.12 2.92 -8.22
N ILE A 60 10.76 2.75 -7.07
CA ILE A 60 11.90 3.57 -6.64
C ILE A 60 13.11 3.39 -7.57
N GLU A 61 13.46 2.16 -7.94
CA GLU A 61 14.57 1.88 -8.85
C GLU A 61 14.37 2.54 -10.22
N THR A 62 13.12 2.63 -10.69
CA THR A 62 12.77 3.28 -11.96
C THR A 62 12.83 4.81 -11.84
N MET A 63 12.34 5.38 -10.75
CA MET A 63 12.26 6.84 -10.56
C MET A 63 13.56 7.45 -10.05
N CYS A 64 14.44 6.67 -9.44
CA CYS A 64 15.67 7.11 -8.78
C CYS A 64 16.87 6.17 -9.09
N PRO A 65 17.20 5.92 -10.36
CA PRO A 65 18.21 4.92 -10.75
C PRO A 65 19.61 5.19 -10.20
N ASP A 66 19.96 6.46 -9.96
CA ASP A 66 21.31 6.87 -9.58
C ASP A 66 21.58 6.90 -8.06
N GLN A 67 20.56 6.62 -7.22
CA GLN A 67 20.64 6.91 -5.78
C GLN A 67 21.45 5.89 -4.96
N ASN A 68 22.06 4.87 -5.58
CA ASN A 68 22.90 3.83 -4.95
C ASN A 68 22.37 3.39 -3.56
N ILE A 69 21.07 3.14 -3.47
CA ILE A 69 20.39 2.88 -2.20
C ILE A 69 20.70 1.46 -1.74
N LYS A 70 21.78 1.31 -0.98
CA LYS A 70 22.17 0.03 -0.40
C LYS A 70 21.05 -0.52 0.49
N HIS A 71 20.71 -1.79 0.28
CA HIS A 71 19.69 -2.51 1.06
C HIS A 71 18.30 -1.85 1.03
N LEU A 72 17.88 -1.32 -0.13
CA LEU A 72 16.57 -0.68 -0.32
C LEU A 72 15.40 -1.52 0.23
N HIS A 73 15.43 -2.84 0.01
CA HIS A 73 14.47 -3.81 0.58
C HIS A 73 14.24 -3.67 2.10
N ASN A 74 15.28 -3.33 2.86
CA ASN A 74 15.23 -3.23 4.32
C ASN A 74 14.93 -1.80 4.80
N ARG A 75 14.87 -0.84 3.88
CA ARG A 75 14.75 0.60 4.18
C ARG A 75 13.43 1.21 3.70
N ILE A 76 12.66 0.48 2.90
CA ILE A 76 11.33 0.92 2.48
C ILE A 76 10.32 0.70 3.60
N LEU A 77 9.59 1.76 3.89
CA LEU A 77 8.42 1.81 4.73
C LEU A 77 7.24 2.18 3.84
N LEU A 78 6.11 1.50 4.03
CA LEU A 78 4.90 1.74 3.25
C LEU A 78 3.80 2.25 4.18
N PHE A 79 3.14 3.31 3.75
CA PHE A 79 2.03 3.93 4.46
C PHE A 79 0.84 4.03 3.53
N ARG A 80 -0.37 4.01 4.08
CA ARG A 80 -1.59 4.39 3.36
C ARG A 80 -2.09 5.74 3.84
N HIS A 81 -2.64 6.53 2.95
CA HIS A 81 -3.42 7.69 3.35
C HIS A 81 -4.77 7.25 3.89
N GLU A 82 -5.21 7.91 4.96
CA GLU A 82 -6.57 7.74 5.47
C GLU A 82 -7.54 8.60 4.62
N PRO A 83 -8.48 8.00 3.87
CA PRO A 83 -9.32 8.76 2.93
C PRO A 83 -10.15 9.85 3.59
N SER A 84 -10.52 9.63 4.86
CA SER A 84 -11.31 10.58 5.66
C SER A 84 -10.48 11.69 6.31
N ALA A 85 -9.16 11.57 6.33
CA ALA A 85 -8.25 12.49 6.99
C ALA A 85 -6.99 12.71 6.14
N TYR A 86 -7.03 13.72 5.28
CA TYR A 86 -6.02 13.96 4.23
C TYR A 86 -4.57 14.04 4.73
N ALA A 87 -4.36 14.57 5.94
CA ALA A 87 -3.03 14.70 6.56
C ALA A 87 -2.56 13.44 7.31
N MET A 88 -3.40 12.41 7.42
CA MET A 88 -3.10 11.21 8.18
C MET A 88 -2.57 10.11 7.24
N ILE A 89 -1.33 9.70 7.50
CA ILE A 89 -0.71 8.53 6.91
C ILE A 89 -0.55 7.44 7.97
N ILE A 90 -0.90 6.21 7.61
CA ILE A 90 -0.95 5.07 8.53
C ILE A 90 0.03 4.00 8.02
N PRO A 91 0.96 3.49 8.85
CA PRO A 91 1.85 2.41 8.43
C PRO A 91 1.05 1.18 7.99
N LEU A 92 1.40 0.61 6.83
CA LEU A 92 0.84 -0.65 6.39
C LEU A 92 1.42 -1.81 7.20
N LYS A 93 0.53 -2.70 7.63
CA LYS A 93 0.84 -3.91 8.40
C LYS A 93 0.75 -5.15 7.52
N PRO A 94 1.44 -6.25 7.85
CA PRO A 94 1.41 -7.50 7.09
C PRO A 94 0.02 -8.06 6.76
N LYS A 95 -0.98 -7.79 7.62
CA LYS A 95 -2.35 -8.28 7.49
C LYS A 95 -3.30 -7.27 6.83
N ASP A 96 -2.82 -6.07 6.51
CA ASP A 96 -3.65 -5.04 5.90
C ASP A 96 -3.97 -5.44 4.46
N ILE A 97 -5.25 -5.32 4.11
CA ILE A 97 -5.74 -5.44 2.74
C ILE A 97 -6.00 -4.02 2.26
N LEU A 98 -5.38 -3.62 1.16
CA LEU A 98 -5.60 -2.30 0.60
C LEU A 98 -6.99 -2.24 -0.07
N ALA A 99 -7.72 -1.15 0.16
CA ALA A 99 -8.95 -0.86 -0.57
C ALA A 99 -8.62 -0.31 -1.97
N PRO A 100 -9.45 -0.50 -3.01
CA PRO A 100 -9.21 0.11 -4.31
C PRO A 100 -8.97 1.62 -4.23
N ASP A 101 -8.14 2.14 -5.13
CA ASP A 101 -7.76 3.56 -5.22
C ASP A 101 -7.07 4.13 -3.96
N THR A 102 -6.58 3.24 -3.07
CA THR A 102 -5.74 3.67 -1.94
C THR A 102 -4.48 4.36 -2.45
N ILE A 103 -4.06 5.42 -1.77
CA ILE A 103 -2.75 6.05 -1.99
C ILE A 103 -1.76 5.40 -1.03
N VAL A 104 -0.72 4.80 -1.60
CA VAL A 104 0.40 4.17 -0.88
C VAL A 104 1.61 5.10 -0.96
N GLU A 105 1.98 5.69 0.17
CA GLU A 105 3.20 6.50 0.30
C GLU A 105 4.38 5.58 0.63
N VAL A 106 5.42 5.66 -0.19
CA VAL A 106 6.71 5.00 0.01
C VAL A 106 7.61 5.98 0.74
N ILE A 107 8.20 5.53 1.84
CA ILE A 107 9.20 6.31 2.58
C ILE A 107 10.46 5.47 2.68
N ILE A 108 11.60 6.06 2.35
CA ILE A 108 12.91 5.42 2.54
C ILE A 108 13.47 5.93 3.86
N SER A 109 13.65 5.04 4.83
CA SER A 109 14.06 5.38 6.20
C SER A 109 15.36 6.18 6.25
N GLN A 110 16.26 5.99 5.28
CA GLN A 110 17.50 6.75 5.17
C GLN A 110 17.29 8.24 4.87
N TYR A 111 16.15 8.64 4.32
CA TYR A 111 15.81 10.05 4.08
C TYR A 111 14.92 10.62 5.19
N LEU A 112 14.48 9.78 6.13
CA LEU A 112 13.56 10.19 7.20
C LEU A 112 14.16 11.31 8.05
N HIS A 113 15.46 11.22 8.38
CA HIS A 113 16.14 12.30 9.11
C HIS A 113 16.10 13.62 8.32
N ARG A 114 16.22 13.59 6.99
CA ARG A 114 16.17 14.81 6.17
C ARG A 114 14.77 15.40 6.05
N MET A 115 13.72 14.61 6.20
CA MET A 115 12.33 15.10 6.15
C MET A 115 11.89 15.84 7.42
N PHE A 116 12.47 15.52 8.59
CA PHE A 116 12.06 16.10 9.88
C PHE A 116 12.93 17.27 10.36
N PHE A 117 14.03 17.62 9.67
CA PHE A 117 14.93 18.72 10.07
C PHE A 117 14.82 19.99 9.20
N PHE A 118 13.72 20.17 8.45
CA PHE A 118 13.35 21.49 7.95
C PHE A 118 12.46 22.20 9.00
N ASN A 119 13.10 22.69 10.06
CA ASN A 119 12.54 23.70 10.95
C ASN A 119 13.68 24.60 11.46
#